data_AF-D7MKR5-F1
#
_entry.id   AF-D7MKR5-F1
#
_cell.length_a   1.000
_cell.length_b   1.000
_cell.length_c   1.000
_cell.angle_alpha   90.00
_cell.angle_beta   90.00
_cell.angle_gamma   90.00
#
_symmetry.space_group_name_H-M   'P 1'
#
loop_
_entity.id
_entity.type
_entity.pdbx_description
1 polymer ?
#
loop_
_entity_poly.entity_id
_entity_poly.type
_entity_poly.pdbx_seq_one_letter_code
_entity_poly.pdbx_strand_id
1 'polypeptide(L)' 'METEKIQEDGSSKVVVETTEHRSSAGKGSEQRNVEVVHQSHPKTSGGVLVGAAAAVESTLKSAKEVISQNKK' A
#
# COMPACT_ATOMS: atom_id res chain seq x y z
N MET A 1 -18.69 12.10 12.63
CA MET A 1 -18.49 10.73 13.16
C MET A 1 -17.46 10.02 12.28
N GLU A 2 -16.62 9.16 12.84
CA GLU A 2 -15.66 8.37 12.04
C GLU A 2 -16.17 6.92 11.91
N THR A 3 -16.15 6.38 10.69
CA THR A 3 -16.52 4.98 10.44
C THR A 3 -15.44 4.29 9.61
N GLU A 4 -14.95 3.15 10.11
CA GLU A 4 -13.94 2.33 9.45
C GLU A 4 -14.58 1.08 8.85
N LYS A 5 -14.25 0.78 7.58
CA LYS A 5 -14.68 -0.43 6.88
C LYS A 5 -13.50 -1.07 6.17
N ILE A 6 -13.30 -2.36 6.42
CA ILE A 6 -12.30 -3.18 5.73
C ILE A 6 -12.90 -3.69 4.41
N GLN A 7 -12.15 -3.61 3.33
CA GLN A 7 -12.53 -4.11 2.00
C GLN A 7 -11.89 -5.48 1.71
N GLU A 8 -12.45 -6.22 0.74
CA GLU A 8 -11.95 -7.56 0.35
C GLU A 8 -10.51 -7.56 -0.17
N ASP A 9 -10.04 -6.43 -0.73
CA ASP A 9 -8.67 -6.26 -1.23
C ASP A 9 -7.64 -5.94 -0.12
N GLY A 10 -8.05 -6.02 1.14
CA GLY A 10 -7.21 -5.73 2.30
C GLY A 10 -6.95 -4.23 2.52
N SER A 11 -7.57 -3.35 1.74
CA SER A 11 -7.56 -1.91 2.00
C SER A 11 -8.59 -1.54 3.06
N SER A 12 -8.30 -0.52 3.88
CA SER A 12 -9.29 0.05 4.80
C SER A 12 -9.78 1.39 4.28
N LYS A 13 -11.10 1.60 4.37
CA LYS A 13 -11.75 2.88 4.11
C LYS A 13 -12.16 3.51 5.43
N VAL A 14 -11.73 4.74 5.66
CA VAL A 14 -12.18 5.56 6.78
C VAL A 14 -12.99 6.71 6.22
N VAL A 15 -14.29 6.75 6.56
CA VAL A 15 -15.18 7.84 6.20
C VAL A 15 -15.28 8.79 7.38
N VAL A 16 -14.98 10.07 7.13
CA VAL A 16 -15.02 11.15 8.11
C VAL A 16 -16.01 12.19 7.64
N GLU A 17 -17.09 12.39 8.40
CA GLU A 17 -17.99 13.51 8.21
C GLU A 17 -17.29 14.81 8.64
N THR A 18 -17.21 15.78 7.74
CA THR A 18 -16.56 17.07 7.99
C THR A 18 -17.39 18.22 7.42
N THR A 19 -17.06 19.45 7.82
CA THR A 19 -17.69 20.66 7.28
C THR A 19 -16.65 21.41 6.45
N GLU A 20 -16.91 21.56 5.15
CA GLU A 20 -16.13 22.37 4.23
C GLU A 20 -16.54 23.84 4.38
N HIS A 21 -15.57 24.72 4.60
CA HIS A 21 -15.75 26.16 4.57
C HIS A 21 -15.17 26.72 3.27
N ARG A 22 -16.02 27.27 2.40
CA ARG A 22 -15.60 27.84 1.12
C ARG A 22 -15.85 29.34 1.11
N SER A 23 -14.83 30.10 0.73
CA SER A 23 -14.92 31.55 0.52
C SER A 23 -14.59 31.87 -0.93
N SER A 24 -15.32 32.79 -1.54
CA SER A 24 -15.09 33.25 -2.92
C SER A 24 -15.05 34.77 -2.94
N ALA A 25 -14.17 35.35 -3.76
CA ALA A 25 -14.07 36.80 -3.90
C ALA A 25 -15.44 37.40 -4.28
N GLY A 26 -15.91 38.39 -3.50
CA GLY A 26 -17.21 39.04 -3.69
C GLY A 26 -18.44 38.22 -3.25
N LYS A 27 -18.26 37.02 -2.68
CA LYS A 27 -19.34 36.22 -2.06
C LYS A 27 -19.04 35.94 -0.59
N GLY A 28 -20.10 35.78 0.21
CA GLY A 28 -19.98 35.40 1.61
C GLY A 28 -19.37 34.00 1.79
N SER A 29 -18.98 33.66 3.02
CA SER A 29 -18.54 32.32 3.38
C SER A 29 -19.70 31.33 3.28
N GLU A 30 -19.45 30.18 2.66
CA GLU A 30 -20.39 29.08 2.53
C GLU A 30 -19.87 27.89 3.37
N GLN A 31 -20.77 27.24 4.12
CA GLN A 31 -20.49 26.01 4.84
C GLN A 31 -21.25 24.85 4.19
N ARG A 32 -20.57 23.72 3.97
CA ARG A 32 -21.16 22.50 3.41
C ARG A 32 -20.75 21.28 4.21
N ASN A 33 -21.68 20.36 4.44
CA ASN A 33 -21.35 19.05 5.00
C ASN A 33 -20.77 18.18 3.89
N VAL A 34 -19.60 17.61 4.12
CA VAL A 34 -18.89 16.76 3.16
C VAL A 34 -18.36 15.50 3.86
N GLU A 35 -18.28 14.42 3.12
CA GLU A 35 -17.66 13.18 3.59
C GLU A 35 -16.27 13.05 2.98
N VAL A 36 -15.26 12.90 3.83
CA VAL A 36 -13.88 12.62 3.41
C VAL A 36 -13.64 11.13 3.52
N VAL A 37 -13.34 10.49 2.39
CA VAL A 37 -13.03 9.06 2.33
C VAL A 37 -11.52 8.89 2.22
N HIS A 38 -10.90 8.39 3.28
CA HIS A 38 -9.49 7.99 3.26
C HIS A 38 -9.39 6.52 2.85
N GLN A 39 -8.60 6.24 1.81
CA GLN A 39 -8.27 4.88 1.39
C GLN A 39 -6.85 4.56 1.83
N SER A 40 -6.72 3.66 2.81
CA SER A 40 -5.42 3.11 3.18
C SER A 40 -5.10 1.95 2.23
N HIS A 41 -3.96 2.03 1.56
CA HIS A 41 -3.48 0.91 0.76
C HIS A 41 -2.68 -0.03 1.67
N PRO A 42 -2.78 -1.35 1.48
CA PRO A 42 -1.93 -2.29 2.20
C PRO A 42 -0.48 -1.93 1.91
N LYS A 43 0.31 -1.76 2.97
CA LYS A 43 1.77 -1.58 2.83
C LYS A 43 2.29 -2.79 2.05
N THR A 44 3.10 -2.54 1.03
CA THR A 44 3.67 -3.60 0.19
C THR A 44 4.25 -4.69 1.08
N SER A 45 3.74 -5.92 0.95
CA SER A 45 4.30 -7.04 1.70
C SER A 45 5.70 -7.34 1.14
N GLY A 46 6.63 -7.76 2.00
CA GLY A 46 8.03 -8.04 1.62
C GLY A 46 8.20 -9.20 0.62
N GLY A 47 7.15 -9.66 -0.06
CA GLY A 47 7.18 -10.78 -1.01
C GLY A 47 8.16 -10.57 -2.17
N VAL A 48 8.36 -9.33 -2.62
CA VAL A 48 9.37 -9.01 -3.64
C VAL A 48 10.79 -9.31 -3.14
N LEU A 49 11.08 -8.99 -1.87
CA LEU A 49 12.38 -9.28 -1.25
C LEU A 49 12.59 -10.77 -1.03
N VAL A 50 11.54 -11.49 -0.64
CA VAL A 50 11.56 -12.96 -0.51
C VAL A 50 11.87 -13.62 -1.87
N GLY A 51 11.23 -13.17 -2.95
CA GLY A 51 11.52 -13.64 -4.30
C GLY A 51 12.96 -13.37 -4.73
N ALA A 52 13.48 -12.18 -4.43
CA ALA A 52 14.87 -11.82 -4.73
C ALA A 52 15.86 -12.71 -3.95
N ALA A 53 15.63 -12.94 -2.66
CA ALA A 53 16.47 -13.81 -1.84
C ALA A 53 16.48 -15.26 -2.37
N ALA A 54 15.30 -15.80 -2.72
CA ALA A 54 15.19 -17.15 -3.30
C ALA A 54 15.94 -17.28 -4.64
N ALA A 55 15.87 -16.26 -5.50
CA ALA A 55 16.60 -16.25 -6.78
C ALA A 55 18.12 -16.25 -6.58
N VAL A 56 18.63 -15.47 -5.62
CA VAL A 56 20.07 -15.44 -5.27
C VAL A 56 20.52 -16.78 -4.70
N GLU A 57 19.75 -17.35 -3.76
CA GLU A 57 20.04 -18.67 -3.17
C GLU A 57 20.09 -19.77 -4.25
N SER A 58 19.09 -19.79 -5.13
CA SER A 58 19.04 -20.74 -6.26
C SER A 58 20.25 -20.61 -7.17
N THR A 59 20.64 -19.37 -7.50
CA THR A 59 21.80 -19.10 -8.35
C THR A 59 23.09 -19.56 -7.69
N LEU A 60 23.28 -19.24 -6.41
CA LEU A 60 24.46 -19.64 -5.64
C LEU A 60 24.56 -21.16 -5.50
N LYS A 61 23.46 -21.83 -5.20
CA LYS A 61 23.39 -23.29 -5.10
C LYS A 61 23.72 -23.95 -6.44
N SER A 62 23.13 -23.47 -7.53
CA SER A 62 23.41 -23.96 -8.88
C SER A 62 24.88 -23.78 -9.26
N ALA A 63 25.48 -22.61 -8.98
CA ALA A 63 26.89 -22.36 -9.27
C ALA A 63 27.81 -23.30 -8.49
N LYS A 64 27.50 -23.54 -7.21
CA LYS A 64 28.25 -24.47 -6.35
C LYS A 64 28.21 -25.91 -6.88
N GLU A 65 27.04 -26.38 -7.30
CA GLU A 65 26.89 -27.74 -7.86
C GLU A 65 27.73 -27.93 -9.12
N VAL A 66 27.71 -26.96 -10.05
CA VAL A 66 28.51 -27.01 -11.29
C VAL A 66 30.01 -27.04 -10.97
N ILE A 67 30.48 -26.21 -10.04
CA ILE A 67 31.89 -26.19 -9.65
C ILE A 67 32.29 -27.50 -8.97
N SER A 68 31.43 -28.06 -8.11
CA SER A 68 31.71 -29.31 -7.41
C SER A 68 31.76 -30.51 -8.36
N GLN A 69 30.99 -30.51 -9.45
CA GLN A 69 31.03 -31.55 -10.48
C GLN A 69 32.28 -31.45 -11.37
N ASN A 70 32.77 -30.23 -11.61
CA ASN A 70 33.99 -29.96 -12.38
C ASN A 70 35.30 -30.17 -11.59
N LYS A 71 35.23 -30.51 -10.29
CA LYS A 71 36.39 -30.88 -9.47
C LYS A 71 36.74 -32.38 -9.51
N LYS A 72 36.18 -33.13 -10.44
CA LYS A 72 36.55 -34.52 -10.70
C LYS A 72 37.74 -34.61 -11.64
#